data_AF-A0A7W0Q0B5-F1
#
_entry.id   AF-A0A7W0Q0B5-F1
#
_cell.length_a   1.000
_cell.length_b   1.000
_cell.length_c   1.000
_cell.angle_alpha   90.00
_cell.angle_beta   90.00
_cell.angle_gamma   90.00
#
_symmetry.space_group_name_H-M   'P 1'
#
loop_
_entity.id
_entity.type
_entity.pdbx_description
1 polymer ?
#
loop_
_entity_poly.entity_id
_entity_poly.type
_entity_poly.pdbx_seq_one_letter_code
_entity_poly.pdbx_strand_id
1 'polypeptide(L)' 'CLDEHGELRRLVNVFVDGDDVRGGAGLETPLRADSQVLVVTAIAGG' A
#
# COMPACT_ATOMS: atom_id res chain seq x y z
N CYS A 1 -4.60 -5.95 1.28
CA CYS A 1 -6.03 -6.21 1.57
C CYS A 1 -6.84 -5.29 0.67
N LEU A 2 -7.44 -5.87 -0.37
CA LEU A 2 -8.20 -5.13 -1.38
C LEU A 2 -9.70 -5.17 -1.03
N ASP A 3 -10.45 -4.22 -1.55
CA ASP A 3 -11.91 -4.28 -1.54
C ASP A 3 -12.45 -5.22 -2.64
N GLU A 4 -13.77 -5.24 -2.80
CA GLU A 4 -14.45 -6.06 -3.81
C GLU A 4 -14.18 -5.63 -5.25
N HIS A 5 -13.64 -4.42 -5.45
CA HIS A 5 -13.26 -3.88 -6.74
C HIS A 5 -11.75 -4.04 -7.03
N GLY A 6 -11.00 -4.62 -6.08
CA GLY A 6 -9.55 -4.78 -6.22
C GLY A 6 -8.73 -3.55 -5.82
N GLU A 7 -9.35 -2.56 -5.16
CA GLU A 7 -8.66 -1.34 -4.73
C GLU A 7 -8.11 -1.46 -3.30
N LEU A 8 -7.06 -0.69 -3.00
CA LEU A 8 -6.50 -0.63 -1.65
C LEU A 8 -7.52 -0.04 -0.67
N ARG A 9 -8.00 -0.86 0.26
CA ARG A 9 -8.91 -0.41 1.33
C ARG A 9 -8.33 0.81 2.05
N ARG A 10 -9.18 1.80 2.31
CA ARG A 10 -8.80 3.10 2.90
C ARG A 10 -7.94 3.01 4.17
N LEU A 11 -8.17 1.99 5.00
CA LEU A 11 -7.44 1.77 6.26
C LEU A 11 -6.08 1.07 6.10
N VAL A 12 -5.68 0.77 4.87
CA VAL A 12 -4.41 0.11 4.55
C VAL A 12 -3.53 1.10 3.80
N ASN A 13 -2.39 1.47 4.38
CA ASN A 13 -1.37 2.26 3.70
C ASN A 13 -0.27 1.31 3.21
N VAL A 14 0.22 1.52 2.00
CA VAL A 14 1.28 0.71 1.41
C VAL A 14 2.40 1.65 0.98
N PHE A 15 3.62 1.30 1.35
CA PHE A 15 4.82 2.04 0.98
C PHE A 15 5.78 1.12 0.25
N VAL A 16 6.43 1.65 -0.78
CA VAL A 16 7.51 0.98 -1.52
C VAL A 16 8.75 1.82 -1.36
N ASP A 17 9.81 1.24 -0.81
CA ASP A 17 11.09 1.91 -0.55
C ASP A 17 10.97 3.22 0.29
N GLY A 18 9.89 3.32 1.07
CA GLY A 18 9.56 4.47 1.93
C GLY A 18 8.52 5.44 1.34
N ASP A 19 8.19 5.31 0.05
CA ASP A 19 7.24 6.18 -0.63
C ASP A 19 5.80 5.63 -0.61
N ASP A 20 4.81 6.47 -0.31
CA ASP A 20 3.39 6.08 -0.32
C ASP A 20 2.90 5.87 -1.76
N VAL A 21 2.48 4.64 -2.06
CA VAL A 21 2.04 4.26 -3.41
C VAL A 21 0.79 5.00 -3.86
N ARG A 22 -0.04 5.51 -2.92
CA ARG A 22 -1.26 6.28 -3.25
C ARG A 22 -0.96 7.64 -3.87
N GLY A 23 0.22 8.20 -3.60
CA GLY A 23 0.68 9.44 -4.24
C GLY A 23 1.26 9.21 -5.63
N GLY A 24 1.45 7.95 -6.04
CA GLY A 24 2.10 7.56 -7.29
C GLY A 24 1.27 6.59 -8.13
N ALA A 25 1.89 5.51 -8.59
CA ALA A 25 1.27 4.52 -9.48
C ALA A 25 0.34 3.51 -8.77
N GLY A 26 0.08 3.69 -7.47
CA GLY A 26 -0.79 2.80 -6.71
C GLY A 26 -0.29 1.36 -6.70
N LEU A 27 -1.19 0.41 -6.94
CA LEU A 27 -0.86 -1.02 -7.01
C LEU A 27 0.04 -1.38 -8.20
N GLU A 28 0.17 -0.50 -9.20
CA GLU A 28 1.07 -0.69 -10.34
C GLU A 28 2.47 -0.11 -10.11
N THR A 29 2.78 0.30 -8.87
CA THR A 29 4.12 0.80 -8.52
C THR A 29 5.18 -0.25 -8.84
N PRO A 30 6.14 0.04 -9.75
CA PRO A 30 7.13 -0.94 -10.17
C PRO A 30 8.06 -1.30 -9.01
N LEU A 31 8.32 -2.59 -8.85
CA LEU A 31 9.22 -3.11 -7.82
C LEU A 31 10.54 -3.56 -8.45
N ARG A 32 11.64 -3.30 -7.73
CA ARG A 32 12.95 -3.89 -8.00
C ARG A 32 13.11 -5.14 -7.14
N ALA A 33 14.10 -5.96 -7.46
CA ALA A 33 14.35 -7.20 -6.71
C ALA A 33 14.68 -6.96 -5.22
N ASP A 34 15.21 -5.77 -4.91
CA ASP A 34 15.58 -5.30 -3.58
C ASP A 34 14.57 -4.34 -2.96
N SER A 35 13.44 -4.08 -3.63
CA SER A 35 12.42 -3.15 -3.12
C SER A 35 11.79 -3.68 -1.83
N GLN A 36 11.65 -2.78 -0.86
CA GLN A 36 11.00 -3.05 0.41
C GLN A 36 9.56 -2.57 0.37
N VAL A 37 8.61 -3.49 0.62
CA VAL A 37 7.19 -3.18 0.68
C VAL A 37 6.74 -3.20 2.14
N LEU A 38 6.27 -2.04 2.63
CA LEU A 38 5.69 -1.91 3.96
C LEU A 38 4.18 -1.75 3.86
N VAL A 39 3.44 -2.64 4.52
CA VAL A 39 1.98 -2.60 4.57
C VAL A 39 1.56 -2.27 6.00
N VAL A 40 0.97 -1.09 6.19
CA VAL A 40 0.48 -0.62 7.49
C VAL A 40 -1.03 -0.66 7.50
N THR A 41 -1.61 -1.48 8.38
CA THR A 41 -3.04 -1.50 8.64
C THR A 41 -3.35 -0.61 9.84
N ALA A 42 -4.07 0.48 9.62
CA ALA A 42 -4.62 1.28 10.71
C ALA A 42 -5.81 0.51 11.30
N ILE A 43 -5.60 -0.17 12.41
CA ILE A 43 -6.70 -0.57 13.28
C ILE A 43 -6.95 0.63 14.18
N ALA A 44 -8.09 1.29 14.03
CA ALA A 44 -8.59 2.19 15.07
C ALA A 44 -8.93 1.31 16.28
N GLY A 45 -7.93 1.03 17.12
CA GLY A 45 -8.17 0.53 18.47
C GLY A 45 -8.85 1.64 19.24
N GLY A 46 -10.02 1.34 19.83
CA GLY A 46 -10.63 2.20 20.84
C GLY A 46 -9.76 2.32 22.08
#